data_AF-A0A941WI19-F1
#
_entry.id   AF-A0A941WI19-F1
#
_cell.length_a   1.000
_cell.length_b   1.000
_cell.length_c   1.000
_cell.angle_alpha   90.00
_cell.angle_beta   90.00
_cell.angle_gamma   90.00
#
_symmetry.space_group_name_H-M   'P 1'
#
loop_
_entity.id
_entity.type
_entity.pdbx_description
1 polymer ?
#
loop_
_entity_poly.entity_id
_entity_poly.type
_entity_poly.pdbx_seq_one_letter_code
_entity_poly.pdbx_strand_id
1 'polypeptide(L)'
;MKTLDYLHLDASAANKVVEALQQLLADYQVFYTNLRGFHWNIKGHGFFVLHSKFEEMYDDAAEKVDELAERILMLGGVPVNKFSEYLKVARVKEVSGVSCGDEALENILNTYGQFIA
;
A
#
# COMPACT_ATOMS: atom_id res chain seq x y z
N MET A 1 7.35 28.99 -10.43
CA MET A 1 8.46 28.47 -9.61
C MET A 1 8.16 27.01 -9.32
N LYS A 2 9.09 26.08 -9.60
CA LYS A 2 8.82 24.65 -9.38
C LYS A 2 8.97 24.33 -7.88
N THR A 3 8.21 23.37 -7.37
CA THR A 3 8.25 22.98 -5.93
C THR A 3 9.66 22.64 -5.46
N LEU A 4 10.44 21.95 -6.29
CA LEU A 4 11.82 21.57 -5.98
C LEU A 4 12.76 22.76 -5.82
N ASP A 5 12.49 23.89 -6.49
CA ASP A 5 13.30 25.11 -6.38
C ASP A 5 13.18 25.71 -4.96
N TYR A 6 12.00 25.61 -4.35
CA TYR A 6 11.74 26.06 -2.97
C TYR A 6 12.31 25.09 -1.93
N LEU A 7 12.27 23.80 -2.22
CA LEU A 7 12.78 22.76 -1.33
C LEU A 7 14.31 22.57 -1.42
N HIS A 8 14.95 23.24 -2.38
CA HIS A 8 16.38 23.11 -2.68
C HIS A 8 16.81 21.65 -2.92
N LEU A 9 15.96 20.87 -3.60
CA LEU A 9 16.22 19.46 -3.92
C LEU A 9 16.70 19.29 -5.35
N ASP A 10 17.66 18.39 -5.56
CA ASP A 10 18.09 17.98 -6.90
C ASP A 10 16.97 17.24 -7.65
N ALA A 11 16.71 17.65 -8.88
CA ALA A 11 15.60 17.11 -9.67
C ALA A 11 15.81 15.65 -10.08
N SER A 12 17.05 15.23 -10.36
CA SER A 12 17.34 13.85 -10.75
C SER A 12 17.18 12.90 -9.57
N ALA A 13 17.68 13.29 -8.40
CA ALA A 13 17.51 12.55 -7.16
C ALA A 13 16.03 12.48 -6.75
N ALA A 14 15.30 13.60 -6.82
CA ALA A 14 13.86 13.63 -6.52
C ALA A 14 13.06 12.70 -7.45
N ASN A 15 13.39 12.65 -8.75
CA ASN A 15 12.72 11.76 -9.68
C ASN A 15 12.91 10.27 -9.33
N LYS A 16 14.11 9.86 -8.90
CA LYS A 16 14.35 8.47 -8.44
C LYS A 16 13.51 8.13 -7.21
N VAL A 17 13.33 9.09 -6.30
CA VAL A 17 12.45 8.91 -5.12
C VAL A 17 10.99 8.81 -5.57
N VAL A 18 10.54 9.66 -6.50
CA VAL A 18 9.18 9.58 -7.07
C VAL A 18 8.93 8.21 -7.69
N GLU A 19 9.87 7.65 -8.46
CA GLU A 19 9.74 6.32 -9.05
C GLU A 19 9.58 5.22 -7.98
N ALA A 20 10.39 5.27 -6.92
CA ALA A 20 10.26 4.34 -5.79
C ALA A 20 8.93 4.49 -5.04
N LEU A 21 8.46 5.74 -4.84
CA LEU A 21 7.17 6.01 -4.19
C LEU A 21 5.98 5.55 -5.05
N GLN A 22 6.05 5.65 -6.37
CA GLN A 22 5.00 5.16 -7.26
C GLN A 22 4.86 3.63 -7.17
N GLN A 23 5.99 2.92 -7.11
CA GLN A 23 6.01 1.48 -6.85
C GLN A 23 5.38 1.15 -5.48
N LEU A 24 5.79 1.88 -4.44
CA LEU A 24 5.26 1.67 -3.09
C LEU A 24 3.77 1.98 -3.00
N LEU A 25 3.30 3.03 -3.67
CA LEU A 25 1.88 3.38 -3.77
C LEU A 25 1.07 2.24 -4.41
N ALA A 26 1.58 1.64 -5.48
CA ALA A 26 0.94 0.48 -6.11
C ALA A 26 0.88 -0.72 -5.17
N ASP A 27 1.96 -1.02 -4.45
CA ASP A 27 2.01 -2.09 -3.47
C ASP A 27 0.99 -1.88 -2.32
N TYR A 28 0.92 -0.66 -1.78
CA TYR A 28 0.00 -0.31 -0.69
C TYR A 28 -1.47 -0.35 -1.13
N GLN A 29 -1.79 0.00 -2.38
CA GLN A 29 -3.16 -0.10 -2.90
C GLN A 29 -3.65 -1.55 -2.98
N VAL A 30 -2.79 -2.47 -3.42
CA VAL A 30 -3.11 -3.91 -3.41
C VAL A 30 -3.20 -4.43 -1.98
N PHE A 31 -2.26 -4.05 -1.12
CA PHE A 31 -2.26 -4.46 0.29
C PHE A 31 -3.52 -3.99 1.03
N TYR A 32 -3.91 -2.73 0.88
CA TYR A 32 -5.15 -2.17 1.40
C TYR A 32 -6.38 -2.99 0.97
N THR A 33 -6.46 -3.33 -0.31
CA THR A 33 -7.57 -4.12 -0.86
C THR A 33 -7.60 -5.54 -0.28
N ASN A 34 -6.43 -6.19 -0.15
CA ASN A 34 -6.30 -7.50 0.47
C ASN A 34 -6.74 -7.49 1.93
N LEU A 35 -6.34 -6.49 2.72
CA LEU A 35 -6.74 -6.34 4.12
C LEU A 35 -8.26 -6.21 4.28
N ARG A 36 -8.92 -5.43 3.39
CA ARG A 36 -10.39 -5.40 3.34
C ARG A 36 -10.98 -6.78 3.02
N GLY A 37 -10.37 -7.50 2.08
CA GLY A 37 -10.72 -8.88 1.77
C GLY A 37 -10.67 -9.79 3.01
N PHE A 38 -9.61 -9.69 3.81
CA PHE A 38 -9.47 -10.46 5.05
C PHE A 38 -10.50 -10.05 6.10
N HIS A 39 -10.71 -8.74 6.29
CA HIS A 39 -11.72 -8.21 7.21
C HIS A 39 -13.14 -8.70 6.87
N TRP A 40 -13.52 -8.69 5.59
CA TRP A 40 -14.85 -9.14 5.16
C TRP A 40 -15.06 -10.65 5.29
N ASN A 41 -14.03 -11.44 5.00
CA ASN A 41 -14.17 -12.88 4.79
C ASN A 41 -13.71 -13.74 5.96
N ILE A 42 -13.05 -13.18 6.97
CA ILE A 42 -12.56 -13.95 8.13
C ILE A 42 -13.69 -14.69 8.84
N LYS A 43 -13.43 -15.95 9.21
CA LYS A 43 -14.36 -16.84 9.91
C LYS A 43 -13.65 -17.60 11.02
N GLY A 44 -14.45 -18.23 11.88
CA GLY A 44 -13.95 -19.19 12.87
C GLY A 44 -13.50 -18.55 14.18
N HIS A 45 -12.71 -19.32 14.93
CA HIS A 45 -12.26 -18.92 16.26
C HIS A 45 -11.33 -17.70 16.15
N GLY A 46 -11.64 -16.64 16.88
CA GLY A 46 -10.90 -15.38 16.80
C GLY A 46 -11.52 -14.33 15.86
N PHE A 47 -12.69 -14.59 15.26
CA PHE A 47 -13.41 -13.66 14.38
C PHE A 47 -13.39 -12.22 14.88
N PHE A 48 -13.89 -11.96 16.10
CA PHE A 48 -14.01 -10.58 16.62
C PHE A 48 -12.67 -9.86 16.75
N VAL A 49 -11.60 -10.60 17.10
CA VAL A 49 -10.26 -10.03 17.25
C VAL A 49 -9.66 -9.73 15.88
N LEU A 50 -9.66 -10.72 14.99
CA LEU A 50 -9.05 -10.59 13.67
C LEU A 50 -9.81 -9.62 12.78
N HIS A 51 -11.14 -9.65 12.80
CA HIS A 51 -11.99 -8.73 12.04
C HIS A 51 -11.69 -7.26 12.39
N SER A 52 -11.68 -6.93 13.68
CA SER A 52 -11.34 -5.58 14.17
C SER A 52 -9.88 -5.23 13.87
N LYS A 53 -8.96 -6.20 13.98
CA LYS A 53 -7.55 -5.95 13.70
C LYS A 53 -7.29 -5.66 12.21
N PHE A 54 -7.95 -6.38 11.31
CA PHE A 54 -7.83 -6.13 9.87
C PHE A 54 -8.44 -4.78 9.47
N GLU A 55 -9.45 -4.29 10.20
CA GLU A 55 -9.98 -2.94 10.05
C GLU A 55 -8.95 -1.88 10.43
N GLU A 56 -8.40 -1.96 11.63
CA GLU A 56 -7.32 -1.08 12.08
C GLU A 56 -6.18 -1.03 11.05
N MET A 57 -5.80 -2.19 10.50
CA MET A 57 -4.73 -2.28 9.50
C MET A 57 -5.10 -1.67 8.15
N TYR A 58 -6.34 -1.87 7.65
CA TYR A 58 -6.71 -1.26 6.36
C TYR A 58 -6.89 0.25 6.48
N ASP A 59 -7.28 0.76 7.65
CA ASP A 59 -7.40 2.21 7.88
C ASP A 59 -6.02 2.86 7.89
N ASP A 60 -5.04 2.27 8.59
CA ASP A 60 -3.64 2.72 8.52
C ASP A 60 -3.11 2.63 7.08
N ALA A 61 -3.36 1.53 6.36
CA ALA A 61 -2.95 1.39 4.97
C ALA A 61 -3.59 2.46 4.06
N ALA A 62 -4.84 2.85 4.31
CA ALA A 62 -5.51 3.92 3.58
C ALA A 62 -4.87 5.29 3.83
N GLU A 63 -4.50 5.60 5.08
CA GLU A 63 -3.73 6.81 5.41
C GLU A 63 -2.38 6.81 4.68
N LYS A 64 -1.67 5.67 4.65
CA LYS A 64 -0.37 5.57 3.96
C LYS A 64 -0.49 5.71 2.45
N VAL A 65 -1.56 5.21 1.84
CA VAL A 65 -1.85 5.44 0.41
C VAL A 65 -1.92 6.94 0.11
N ASP A 66 -2.62 7.70 0.94
CA ASP A 66 -2.76 9.16 0.76
C ASP A 66 -1.43 9.88 0.98
N GLU A 67 -0.73 9.59 2.09
CA GLU A 67 0.59 10.16 2.40
C GLU A 67 1.60 9.93 1.25
N LEU A 68 1.61 8.74 0.66
CA LEU A 68 2.47 8.41 -0.47
C LEU A 68 2.12 9.22 -1.72
N ALA A 69 0.82 9.32 -2.05
CA ALA A 69 0.35 10.08 -3.20
C ALA A 69 0.65 11.58 -3.06
N GLU A 70 0.39 12.16 -1.89
CA GLU A 70 0.72 13.55 -1.60
C GLU A 70 2.23 13.80 -1.61
N ARG A 71 3.02 12.85 -1.11
CA ARG A 71 4.49 12.97 -1.16
C ARG A 71 5.01 13.00 -2.60
N ILE A 72 4.43 12.20 -3.49
CA ILE A 72 4.75 12.23 -4.92
C ILE A 72 4.46 13.62 -5.50
N LEU A 73 3.31 14.21 -5.18
CA LEU A 73 2.96 15.58 -5.61
C LEU A 73 3.95 16.62 -5.08
N MET A 74 4.33 16.54 -3.81
CA MET A 74 5.30 17.45 -3.19
C MET A 74 6.68 17.39 -3.86
N LEU A 75 7.06 16.22 -4.40
CA LEU A 75 8.30 16.02 -5.14
C LEU A 75 8.18 16.35 -6.65
N GLY A 76 7.03 16.87 -7.08
CA GLY A 76 6.78 17.29 -8.46
C GLY A 76 6.37 16.15 -9.42
N GLY A 77 6.08 14.96 -8.89
CA GLY A 77 5.49 13.86 -9.65
C GLY A 77 3.97 13.94 -9.72
N VAL A 78 3.36 13.02 -10.47
CA VAL A 78 1.90 12.84 -10.53
C VAL A 78 1.60 11.41 -10.06
N PRO A 79 0.89 11.22 -8.94
CA PRO A 79 0.59 9.89 -8.43
C PRO A 79 -0.32 9.16 -9.44
N VAL A 80 0.02 7.91 -9.72
CA VAL A 80 -0.87 7.02 -10.47
C VAL A 80 -2.14 6.80 -9.62
N ASN A 81 -3.30 6.64 -10.27
CA ASN A 81 -4.57 6.42 -9.58
C ASN A 81 -5.46 5.35 -10.23
N LYS A 82 -4.91 4.58 -11.17
CA LYS A 82 -5.64 3.53 -11.90
C LYS A 82 -5.17 2.16 -11.43
N PHE A 83 -6.10 1.30 -11.04
CA PHE A 83 -5.79 -0.09 -10.72
C PHE A 83 -5.07 -0.82 -11.87
N SER A 84 -5.47 -0.57 -13.12
CA SER A 84 -4.79 -1.17 -14.29
C SER A 84 -3.30 -0.83 -14.38
N GLU A 85 -2.87 0.31 -13.83
CA GLU A 85 -1.46 0.71 -13.79
C GLU A 85 -0.78 0.16 -12.53
N TYR A 86 -1.45 0.21 -11.37
CA TYR A 86 -0.92 -0.40 -10.14
C TYR A 86 -0.60 -1.88 -10.34
N LEU A 87 -1.50 -2.65 -10.95
CA LEU A 87 -1.34 -4.08 -11.15
C LEU A 87 -0.17 -4.46 -12.08
N LYS A 88 0.32 -3.53 -12.91
CA LYS A 88 1.50 -3.78 -13.76
C LYS A 88 2.79 -3.80 -12.96
N VAL A 89 2.85 -3.02 -11.88
CA VAL A 89 4.10 -2.78 -11.14
C VAL A 89 4.08 -3.36 -9.74
N ALA A 90 2.90 -3.55 -9.13
CA ALA A 90 2.76 -4.07 -7.78
C ALA A 90 3.47 -5.44 -7.60
N ARG A 91 4.36 -5.47 -6.61
CA ARG A 91 5.05 -6.66 -6.10
C ARG A 91 4.09 -7.46 -5.21
N VAL A 92 3.27 -6.77 -4.42
CA VAL A 92 2.17 -7.37 -3.65
C VAL A 92 1.11 -7.89 -4.62
N LYS A 93 0.68 -9.13 -4.45
CA LYS A 93 -0.31 -9.78 -5.31
C LYS A 93 -1.69 -9.73 -4.69
N GLU A 94 -2.70 -9.65 -5.55
CA GLU A 94 -4.09 -9.75 -5.14
C GLU A 94 -4.37 -11.15 -4.57
N VAL A 95 -5.13 -11.18 -3.48
CA VAL A 95 -5.49 -12.42 -2.79
C VAL A 95 -7.01 -12.48 -2.67
N SER A 96 -7.59 -13.67 -2.85
CA SER A 96 -9.04 -13.87 -2.78
C SER A 96 -9.39 -15.16 -2.06
N GLY A 97 -10.60 -15.23 -1.50
CA GLY A 97 -11.13 -16.46 -0.88
C GLY A 97 -10.58 -16.80 0.52
N VAL A 98 -9.71 -15.97 1.08
CA VAL A 98 -9.11 -16.20 2.39
C VAL A 98 -10.13 -15.94 3.50
N SER A 99 -10.43 -16.98 4.27
CA SER A 99 -11.30 -16.91 5.46
C SER A 99 -10.68 -17.53 6.71
N CYS A 100 -9.51 -18.18 6.55
CA CYS A 100 -8.71 -18.72 7.64
C CYS A 100 -7.80 -17.63 8.21
N GLY A 101 -7.73 -17.52 9.54
CA GLY A 101 -6.89 -16.53 10.22
C GLY A 101 -5.40 -16.71 9.95
N ASP A 102 -4.90 -17.95 10.01
CA ASP A 102 -3.48 -18.26 9.80
C ASP A 102 -3.03 -17.90 8.38
N GLU A 103 -3.87 -18.20 7.38
CA GLU A 103 -3.62 -17.85 5.97
C GLU A 103 -3.60 -16.32 5.77
N ALA A 104 -4.53 -15.59 6.38
CA ALA A 104 -4.53 -14.12 6.32
C ALA A 104 -3.26 -13.53 6.95
N LEU A 105 -2.83 -14.06 8.10
CA LEU A 105 -1.61 -13.63 8.79
C LEU A 105 -0.35 -13.95 7.97
N GLU A 106 -0.29 -15.12 7.32
CA GLU A 106 0.82 -15.47 6.42
C GLU A 106 0.92 -14.48 5.24
N ASN A 107 -0.22 -14.13 4.62
CA ASN A 107 -0.24 -13.14 3.55
C ASN A 107 0.25 -11.75 4.00
N ILE A 108 -0.12 -11.34 5.22
CA ILE A 108 0.34 -10.07 5.82
C ILE A 108 1.84 -10.12 6.07
N LEU A 109 2.35 -11.18 6.71
CA LEU A 109 3.77 -11.33 7.02
C LEU A 109 4.62 -11.38 5.75
N ASN A 110 4.16 -12.09 4.71
CA ASN A 110 4.82 -12.12 3.41
C ASN A 110 4.86 -10.73 2.77
N THR A 111 3.78 -9.95 2.90
CA THR A 111 3.74 -8.57 2.39
C THR A 111 4.72 -7.66 3.15
N TYR A 112 4.75 -7.72 4.49
CA TYR A 112 5.72 -6.97 5.28
C TYR A 112 7.16 -7.36 4.98
N GLY A 113 7.42 -8.64 4.67
CA GLY A 113 8.71 -9.08 4.15
C GLY A 113 9.14 -8.33 2.89
N GLN A 114 8.21 -7.98 2.00
CA GLN A 114 8.50 -7.20 0.79
C GLN A 114 8.69 -5.70 1.06
N PHE A 115 8.15 -5.17 2.16
CA PHE A 115 8.28 -3.76 2.53
C PHE A 115 9.56 -3.46 3.31
N ILE A 116 10.05 -4.44 4.07
CA ILE A 116 11.20 -4.27 4.96
C ILE A 116 12.51 -4.73 4.31
N ALA A 117 12.46 -5.68 3.37
CA ALA A 117 13.63 -6.18 2.64
C ALA A 117 14.13 -5.19 1.57
#